data_AF-A0A937VMS5-F1
#
_entry.id   AF-A0A937VMS5-F1
#
_cell.length_a   1.000
_cell.length_b   1.000
_cell.length_c   1.000
_cell.angle_alpha   90.00
_cell.angle_beta   90.00
_cell.angle_gamma   90.00
#
_symmetry.space_group_name_H-M   'P 1'
#
loop_
_entity.id
_entity.type
_entity.pdbx_description
1 polymer ?
#
loop_
_entity_poly.entity_id
_entity_poly.type
_entity_poly.pdbx_seq_one_letter_code
_entity_poly.pdbx_strand_id
1 'polypeptide(L)'
;MLGVLLFGLTNSMGLALAALGFSFVFGISGIANFAYGAFYLLGGFITYILLNSAGLPYWISAVISMVIVFFLGTFIYKAAIQRIRGAMLSEVIVTMGLGVTIIEVL
;
A
#
# COMPACT_ATOMS: atom_id res chain seq x y z
N MET A 1 -1.24 -33.74 -2.84
CA MET A 1 -0.47 -33.22 -1.68
C MET A 1 0.46 -32.07 -2.07
N LEU A 2 1.39 -32.24 -3.01
CA LEU A 2 2.34 -31.17 -3.39
C LEU A 2 1.67 -29.85 -3.81
N GLY A 3 0.62 -29.88 -4.63
CA GLY A 3 -0.09 -28.66 -5.05
C GLY A 3 -0.73 -27.86 -3.91
N VAL A 4 -1.24 -28.55 -2.88
CA VAL A 4 -1.82 -27.89 -1.68
C VAL A 4 -0.72 -27.20 -0.87
N LEU A 5 0.45 -27.84 -0.75
CA LEU A 5 1.61 -27.24 -0.08
C LEU A 5 2.10 -25.98 -0.82
N LEU A 6 2.21 -26.03 -2.14
CA LEU A 6 2.62 -24.88 -2.95
C LEU A 6 1.62 -23.73 -2.89
N PHE A 7 0.32 -24.04 -2.93
CA PHE A 7 -0.73 -23.04 -2.80
C PHE A 7 -0.70 -22.37 -1.42
N GLY A 8 -0.63 -23.18 -0.35
CA GLY A 8 -0.53 -22.67 1.02
C GLY A 8 0.69 -21.79 1.21
N LEU A 9 1.86 -22.25 0.75
CA LEU A 9 3.11 -21.48 0.83
C LEU A 9 3.00 -20.13 0.11
N THR A 10 2.51 -20.13 -1.13
CA THR A 10 2.38 -18.90 -1.94
C THR A 10 1.45 -17.89 -1.29
N ASN A 11 0.32 -18.35 -0.75
CA ASN A 11 -0.66 -17.47 -0.10
C ASN A 11 -0.11 -16.90 1.23
N SER A 12 0.53 -17.76 2.04
CA SER A 12 1.19 -17.32 3.28
C SER A 12 2.34 -16.35 3.03
N MET A 13 3.11 -16.52 1.94
CA MET A 13 4.14 -15.54 1.55
C MET A 13 3.53 -14.18 1.20
N GLY A 14 2.41 -14.15 0.47
CA GLY A 14 1.68 -12.91 0.19
C GLY A 14 1.22 -12.20 1.46
N LEU A 15 0.59 -12.94 2.39
CA LEU A 15 0.16 -12.41 3.68
C LEU A 15 1.34 -11.95 4.55
N ALA A 16 2.44 -12.70 4.56
CA ALA A 16 3.66 -12.34 5.29
C ALA A 16 4.27 -11.04 4.75
N LEU A 17 4.36 -10.88 3.42
CA LEU A 17 4.86 -9.65 2.80
C LEU A 17 3.94 -8.45 3.11
N ALA A 18 2.62 -8.64 3.08
CA ALA A 18 1.66 -7.60 3.45
C ALA A 18 1.85 -7.15 4.91
N ALA A 19 2.01 -8.11 5.83
CA ALA A 19 2.27 -7.84 7.25
C ALA A 19 3.62 -7.17 7.50
N LEU A 20 4.68 -7.60 6.80
CA LEU A 20 6.01 -7.01 6.89
C LEU A 20 6.01 -5.55 6.43
N GLY A 21 5.32 -5.23 5.33
CA GLY A 21 5.23 -3.85 4.87
C GLY A 21 4.52 -2.94 5.87
N PHE A 22 3.40 -3.38 6.47
CA PHE A 22 2.75 -2.63 7.54
C PHE A 22 3.69 -2.46 8.75
N SER A 23 4.38 -3.53 9.14
CA SER A 23 5.33 -3.53 10.26
C SER A 23 6.49 -2.57 10.04
N PHE A 24 7.00 -2.44 8.81
CA PHE A 24 8.04 -1.46 8.49
C PHE A 24 7.54 -0.02 8.54
N VAL A 25 6.36 0.24 7.98
CA VAL A 25 5.76 1.58 8.04
C VAL A 25 5.56 1.99 9.50
N PHE A 26 4.94 1.13 10.30
CA PHE A 26 4.72 1.39 11.72
C PHE A 26 6.04 1.47 12.50
N GLY A 27 6.95 0.53 12.29
CA GLY A 27 8.22 0.45 13.02
C GLY A 27 9.16 1.63 12.79
N ILE A 28 9.16 2.22 11.59
CA ILE A 28 10.00 3.37 11.27
C ILE A 28 9.31 4.69 11.64
N SER A 29 8.02 4.82 11.34
CA SER A 29 7.30 6.09 11.53
C SER A 29 6.77 6.30 12.95
N GLY A 30 6.46 5.22 13.66
CA GLY A 30 5.70 5.21 14.91
C GLY A 30 4.21 5.50 14.73
N ILE A 31 3.71 5.61 13.49
CA ILE A 31 2.34 6.03 13.16
C ILE A 31 1.54 4.82 12.70
N ALA A 32 0.44 4.52 13.38
CA ALA A 32 -0.50 3.47 12.99
C ALA A 32 -1.28 3.90 11.73
N ASN A 33 -0.70 3.64 10.55
CA ASN A 33 -1.28 4.06 9.27
C ASN A 33 -2.40 3.11 8.82
N PHE A 34 -3.65 3.47 9.10
CA PHE A 34 -4.83 2.71 8.67
C PHE A 34 -5.11 2.79 7.17
N ALA A 35 -4.48 3.71 6.43
CA ALA A 35 -4.56 3.77 4.97
C ALA A 35 -3.65 2.74 4.27
N TYR A 36 -2.80 2.01 5.00
CA TYR A 36 -1.81 1.10 4.40
C TYR A 36 -2.43 0.10 3.41
N GLY A 37 -3.56 -0.51 3.78
CA GLY A 37 -4.27 -1.44 2.90
C GLY A 37 -4.75 -0.79 1.60
N ALA A 38 -5.16 0.48 1.66
CA ALA A 38 -5.56 1.24 0.49
C ALA A 38 -4.38 1.56 -0.44
N PHE A 39 -3.21 1.91 0.12
CA PHE A 39 -1.98 2.09 -0.67
C PHE A 39 -1.51 0.77 -1.31
N TYR A 40 -1.64 -0.35 -0.60
CA TYR A 40 -1.36 -1.68 -1.14
C TYR A 40 -2.25 -1.99 -2.36
N LEU A 41 -3.56 -1.75 -2.25
CA LEU A 41 -4.51 -1.95 -3.35
C LEU A 41 -4.21 -1.00 -4.53
N LEU A 42 -3.95 0.27 -4.25
CA LEU A 42 -3.64 1.28 -5.26
C LEU A 42 -2.40 0.90 -6.07
N GLY A 43 -1.34 0.40 -5.43
CA GLY A 43 -0.14 -0.10 -6.13
C GLY A 43 -0.45 -1.32 -7.02
N GLY A 44 -1.28 -2.25 -6.53
CA GLY A 44 -1.75 -3.39 -7.32
C GLY A 44 -2.58 -2.97 -8.53
N PHE A 45 -3.50 -2.03 -8.35
CA PHE A 45 -4.41 -1.55 -9.39
C PHE A 45 -3.68 -0.77 -10.49
N ILE A 46 -2.74 0.11 -10.11
CA ILE A 46 -1.87 0.80 -11.08
C ILE A 46 -1.06 -0.20 -11.89
N THR A 47 -0.49 -1.23 -11.23
CA THR A 47 0.24 -2.30 -11.93
C THR A 47 -0.67 -3.05 -12.90
N TYR A 48 -1.91 -3.34 -12.50
CA TYR A 48 -2.91 -4.01 -13.33
C TYR A 48 -3.27 -3.18 -14.56
N ILE A 49 -3.49 -1.87 -14.41
CA ILE A 49 -3.79 -0.95 -15.53
C ILE A 49 -2.59 -0.89 -16.50
N LEU A 50 -1.38 -0.73 -16.00
CA LEU A 50 -0.17 -0.68 -16.84
C LEU A 50 0.02 -1.99 -17.62
N LEU A 51 -0.27 -3.13 -16.99
CA LEU A 51 -0.18 -4.45 -17.62
C LEU A 51 -1.25 -4.64 -18.72
N ASN A 52 -2.51 -4.31 -18.43
CA ASN A 52 -3.64 -4.67 -19.31
C ASN A 52 -4.02 -3.56 -20.30
N SER A 53 -3.94 -2.30 -19.89
CA SER A 53 -4.33 -1.16 -20.74
C SER A 53 -3.14 -0.61 -21.54
N ALA A 54 -1.96 -0.54 -20.93
CA ALA A 54 -0.74 -0.06 -21.62
C ALA A 54 0.11 -1.19 -22.24
N GLY A 55 -0.22 -2.46 -21.97
CA GLY A 55 0.49 -3.62 -22.52
C GLY A 55 1.95 -3.74 -22.04
N LEU A 56 2.31 -3.07 -20.93
CA LEU A 56 3.67 -3.09 -20.41
C LEU A 56 3.97 -4.41 -19.70
N PRO A 57 5.22 -4.91 -19.76
CA PRO A 57 5.59 -6.13 -19.06
C PRO A 57 5.52 -5.94 -17.54
N TYR A 58 5.16 -7.01 -16.81
CA TYR A 58 4.91 -6.99 -15.38
C TYR A 58 5.97 -6.24 -14.56
N TRP A 59 7.26 -6.51 -14.80
CA TRP A 59 8.34 -5.88 -14.05
C TRP A 59 8.40 -4.37 -14.24
N ILE A 60 8.16 -3.88 -15.46
CA ILE A 60 8.13 -2.44 -15.76
C ILE A 60 6.91 -1.81 -15.09
N SER A 61 5.74 -2.45 -15.22
CA SER A 61 4.49 -2.00 -14.58
C SER A 61 4.62 -1.91 -13.05
N ALA A 62 5.24 -2.90 -12.42
CA ALA A 62 5.45 -2.93 -10.97
C ALA A 62 6.39 -1.82 -10.49
N VAL A 63 7.49 -1.56 -11.21
CA VAL A 63 8.43 -0.47 -10.88
C VAL A 63 7.78 0.89 -11.07
N ILE A 64 7.06 1.11 -12.17
CA ILE A 64 6.34 2.37 -12.41
C ILE A 64 5.28 2.60 -11.33
N SER A 65 4.51 1.56 -10.99
CA SER A 65 3.53 1.64 -9.89
C SER A 65 4.19 2.03 -8.57
N MET A 66 5.29 1.38 -8.21
CA MET A 66 6.04 1.71 -6.99
C MET A 66 6.48 3.18 -6.95
N VAL A 67 6.97 3.71 -8.07
CA VAL A 67 7.37 5.12 -8.19
C VAL A 67 6.17 6.05 -8.01
N ILE A 68 5.03 5.76 -8.65
CA ILE A 68 3.82 6.56 -8.54
C ILE A 68 3.31 6.57 -7.09
N VAL A 69 3.21 5.40 -6.45
CA VAL A 69 2.76 5.27 -5.06
C VAL A 69 3.72 5.96 -4.11
N PHE A 70 5.04 5.89 -4.35
CA PHE A 70 6.04 6.59 -3.55
C PHE A 70 5.83 8.12 -3.56
N PHE A 71 5.64 8.72 -4.74
CA PHE A 71 5.41 10.15 -4.84
C PHE A 71 4.07 10.57 -4.24
N LEU A 72 3.01 9.80 -4.49
CA LEU A 72 1.69 10.05 -3.91
C LEU A 72 1.72 9.97 -2.38
N GLY A 73 2.33 8.91 -1.83
CA GLY A 73 2.51 8.73 -0.40
C GLY A 73 3.36 9.83 0.22
N THR A 74 4.43 10.26 -0.45
CA THR A 74 5.27 11.39 0.01
C THR A 74 4.47 12.70 0.05
N PHE A 75 3.65 12.95 -0.98
CA PHE A 75 2.78 14.12 -1.02
C PHE A 75 1.77 14.11 0.13
N ILE A 76 1.05 12.99 0.33
CA ILE A 76 0.08 12.83 1.41
C ILE A 76 0.75 12.96 2.78
N TYR A 77 1.93 12.37 2.96
CA TYR A 77 2.68 12.47 4.20
C TYR A 77 3.00 13.92 4.55
N LYS A 78 3.57 14.68 3.60
CA LYS A 78 3.92 16.10 3.84
C LYS A 78 2.69 17.00 3.99
N ALA A 79 1.63 16.73 3.23
CA ALA A 79 0.43 17.58 3.20
C ALA A 79 -0.47 17.38 4.42
N ALA A 80 -0.64 16.14 4.87
CA ALA A 80 -1.57 15.77 5.95
C ALA A 80 -0.83 15.26 7.19
N ILE A 81 -0.14 14.12 7.07
CA ILE A 81 0.37 13.36 8.23
C ILE A 81 1.42 14.14 9.03
N GLN A 82 2.36 14.81 8.36
CA GLN A 82 3.43 15.56 9.01
C GLN A 82 2.88 16.71 9.89
N ARG A 83 1.74 17.30 9.52
CA ARG A 83 1.13 18.44 10.24
C ARG A 83 0.41 18.04 11.53
N ILE A 84 -0.08 16.81 11.59
CA ILE A 84 -0.82 16.27 12.73
C ILE A 84 0.01 15.30 13.57
N ARG A 85 1.30 15.17 13.24
CA ARG A 85 2.19 14.21 13.90
C ARG A 85 2.27 14.48 15.40
N GLY A 86 2.10 13.44 16.21
CA GLY A 86 2.07 13.51 17.67
C GLY A 86 0.66 13.61 18.26
N ALA A 87 -0.36 13.85 17.45
CA ALA A 87 -1.76 13.76 17.85
C ALA A 87 -2.34 12.40 17.45
N MET A 88 -2.14 11.38 18.29
CA MET A 88 -2.46 9.97 17.97
C MET A 88 -3.89 9.78 17.43
N LEU A 89 -4.89 10.39 18.03
CA LEU A 89 -6.29 10.30 17.55
C LEU A 89 -6.46 10.92 16.16
N SER A 90 -5.84 12.07 15.91
CA SER A 90 -5.89 12.75 14.61
C SER A 90 -5.19 11.92 13.53
N GLU A 91 -4.06 11.29 13.84
CA GLU A 91 -3.34 10.40 12.92
C GLU A 91 -4.21 9.24 12.46
N VAL A 92 -4.92 8.59 13.40
CA VAL A 92 -5.84 7.49 13.10
C VAL A 92 -7.01 7.96 12.23
N ILE A 93 -7.68 9.04 12.61
CA ILE A 93 -8.85 9.56 11.89
C ILE A 93 -8.47 9.95 10.45
N VAL A 94 -7.36 10.66 10.28
CA VAL A 94 -6.91 11.09 8.95
C VAL A 94 -6.48 9.91 8.10
N THR A 95 -5.76 8.93 8.65
CA THR A 95 -5.36 7.74 7.88
C THR A 95 -6.54 6.85 7.52
N MET A 96 -7.56 6.72 8.38
CA MET A 96 -8.80 6.03 8.00
C MET A 96 -9.55 6.75 6.88
N GLY A 97 -9.69 8.09 6.99
CA GLY A 97 -10.31 8.90 5.94
C GLY A 97 -9.59 8.79 4.60
N LEU A 98 -8.26 8.89 4.62
CA LEU A 98 -7.42 8.69 3.43
C LEU A 98 -7.60 7.29 2.83
N GLY A 99 -7.67 6.26 3.67
CA GLY A 99 -7.90 4.89 3.22
C GLY A 99 -9.21 4.75 2.45
N VAL A 100 -10.30 5.31 3.00
CA VAL A 100 -11.62 5.33 2.32
C VAL A 100 -11.53 6.11 1.02
N THR A 101 -10.98 7.33 1.02
CA THR A 101 -10.87 8.15 -0.19
C THR A 101 -10.10 7.45 -1.30
N ILE A 102 -9.00 6.75 -0.99
CA ILE A 102 -8.23 6.01 -1.98
C ILE A 102 -9.06 4.85 -2.57
N ILE A 103 -9.78 4.11 -1.71
CA ILE A 103 -10.58 2.96 -2.13
C ILE A 103 -11.78 3.40 -2.98
N GLU A 104 -12.45 4.50 -2.63
CA GLU A 104 -13.60 5.03 -3.40
C GLU A 104 -13.22 5.52 -4.81
N VAL A 105 -11.96 5.87 -5.04
CA VAL A 105 -11.45 6.34 -6.33
C VAL A 105 -10.98 5.20 -7.23
N LEU A 106 -10.71 4.02 -6.66
CA LEU A 106 -10.25 2.83 -7.38
C LEU A 106 -11.40 2.16 -8.15
#